data_AF-A0A660VGK4-F1
#
_entry.id   AF-A0A660VGK4-F1
#
_cell.length_a   1.000
_cell.length_b   1.000
_cell.length_c   1.000
_cell.angle_alpha   90.00
_cell.angle_beta   90.00
_cell.angle_gamma   90.00
#
_symmetry.space_group_name_H-M   'P 1'
#
loop_
_entity.id
_entity.type
_entity.pdbx_description
1 polymer ?
#
loop_
_entity_poly.entity_id
_entity_poly.type
_entity_poly.pdbx_seq_one_letter_code
_entity_poly.pdbx_strand_id
1 'polypeptide(L)'
;MGEDIIETFQTDFVQRDLRSLPMMQGVKNLRDFELCISLSGTSIGYSWINWPGTRYGKKIALGVTGVLVTNYIPFLQSGQLVGLLPGIKGAAEYEHLIGYEKGRGKQAMGSQSAAHLLIILLIIVGNVIYFMGRREERRQGQ
;
A
#
# COMPACT_ATOMS: atom_id res chain seq x y z
N MET A 1 21.56 -7.10 10.62
CA MET A 1 20.16 -7.48 10.97
C MET A 1 20.04 -8.91 11.48
N GLY A 2 20.64 -9.90 10.81
CA GLY A 2 20.44 -11.31 11.16
C GLY A 2 21.08 -11.75 12.49
N GLU A 3 22.20 -11.14 12.89
CA GLU A 3 22.95 -11.49 14.11
C GLU A 3 22.89 -10.40 15.18
N ASP A 4 23.13 -9.15 14.81
CA ASP A 4 22.92 -7.99 15.68
C ASP A 4 22.29 -6.82 14.90
N ILE A 5 21.21 -6.25 15.43
CA ILE A 5 20.53 -5.08 14.85
C ILE A 5 21.24 -3.79 15.24
N ILE A 6 21.69 -3.66 16.48
CA ILE A 6 22.33 -2.46 17.03
C ILE A 6 23.71 -2.25 16.41
N GLU A 7 24.42 -3.34 16.08
CA GLU A 7 25.70 -3.24 15.38
C GLU A 7 25.51 -2.82 13.91
N THR A 8 24.44 -3.30 13.26
CA THR A 8 24.15 -2.95 11.85
C THR A 8 23.55 -1.55 11.73
N PHE A 9 22.71 -1.15 12.69
CA PHE A 9 22.03 0.14 12.73
C PHE A 9 22.25 0.74 14.11
N GLN A 10 23.08 1.78 14.17
CA GLN A 10 23.39 2.46 15.42
C GLN A 10 22.39 3.56 15.74
N THR A 11 21.89 4.25 14.70
CA THR A 11 20.94 5.34 14.84
C THR A 11 19.65 5.09 14.06
N ASP A 12 18.56 5.67 14.55
CA ASP A 12 17.28 5.71 13.84
C ASP A 12 17.27 6.77 12.73
N PHE A 13 16.14 6.92 12.05
CA PHE A 13 15.98 7.89 10.96
C PHE A 13 16.22 9.34 11.40
N VAL A 14 15.94 9.68 12.66
CA VAL A 14 16.15 11.03 13.22
C VAL A 14 17.50 11.17 13.94
N GLN A 15 18.43 10.24 13.70
CA GLN A 15 19.78 10.19 14.29
C GLN A 15 19.80 9.96 15.81
N ARG A 16 18.73 9.44 16.39
CA ARG A 16 18.72 9.02 17.80
C ARG A 16 19.36 7.63 17.90
N ASP A 17 20.21 7.44 18.90
CA ASP A 17 20.82 6.13 19.19
C ASP A 17 19.71 5.09 19.45
N LEU A 18 19.75 3.98 18.72
CA LEU A 18 18.82 2.87 18.88
C LEU A 18 18.88 2.27 20.29
N ARG A 19 20.03 2.31 20.96
CA ARG A 19 20.21 1.85 22.36
C ARG A 19 19.46 2.72 23.36
N SER A 20 19.22 3.98 23.02
CA SER A 20 18.49 4.91 23.89
C SER A 20 16.98 4.66 23.90
N LEU A 21 16.46 3.89 22.93
CA LEU A 21 15.04 3.62 22.80
C LEU A 21 14.62 2.48 23.75
N PRO A 22 13.66 2.71 24.67
CA PRO A 22 13.20 1.66 25.59
C PRO A 22 12.69 0.40 24.88
N MET A 23 12.05 0.53 23.72
CA MET A 23 11.53 -0.59 22.93
C MET A 23 12.63 -1.48 22.31
N MET A 24 13.88 -1.01 22.25
CA MET A 24 15.01 -1.78 21.72
C MET A 24 15.78 -2.51 22.82
N GLN A 25 15.44 -2.32 24.10
CA GLN A 25 16.10 -3.01 25.21
C GLN A 25 15.80 -4.51 25.14
N GLY A 26 16.85 -5.32 25.03
CA GLY A 26 16.73 -6.79 24.93
C GLY A 26 16.50 -7.31 23.50
N VAL A 27 16.31 -6.44 22.51
CA VAL A 27 16.25 -6.82 21.09
C VAL A 27 17.68 -6.97 20.57
N LYS A 28 18.02 -8.19 20.13
CA LYS A 28 19.35 -8.49 19.56
C LYS A 28 19.28 -8.62 18.06
N ASN A 29 18.31 -9.37 17.55
CA ASN A 29 18.26 -9.68 16.12
C ASN A 29 16.84 -9.77 15.59
N LEU A 30 16.72 -10.00 14.29
CA LEU A 30 15.44 -10.08 13.60
C LEU A 30 14.53 -11.21 14.15
N ARG A 31 15.08 -12.20 14.85
CA ARG A 31 14.30 -13.29 15.45
C ARG A 31 13.41 -12.83 16.59
N ASP A 32 13.76 -11.74 17.27
CA ASP A 32 13.00 -11.22 18.41
C ASP A 32 11.69 -10.54 17.99
N PHE A 33 11.54 -10.25 16.69
CA PHE A 33 10.31 -9.69 16.13
C PHE A 33 9.39 -10.79 15.61
N GLU A 34 8.10 -10.73 15.97
CA GLU A 34 7.08 -11.63 15.43
C GLU A 34 6.49 -11.15 14.10
N LEU A 35 6.46 -9.84 13.89
CA LEU A 35 5.89 -9.17 12.72
C LEU A 35 6.86 -8.09 12.21
N CYS A 36 7.10 -8.09 10.92
CA CYS A 36 7.83 -7.01 10.23
C CYS A 36 6.85 -6.24 9.34
N ILE A 37 6.81 -4.92 9.49
CA ILE A 37 5.96 -4.04 8.70
C ILE A 37 6.84 -3.13 7.85
N SER A 38 6.59 -3.07 6.54
CA SER A 38 7.26 -2.12 5.65
C SER A 38 6.24 -1.23 4.95
N LEU A 39 6.37 0.08 5.15
CA LEU A 39 5.57 1.09 4.47
C LEU A 39 6.46 1.77 3.42
N SER A 40 6.18 1.56 2.13
CA SER A 40 7.03 2.08 1.06
C SER A 40 6.28 2.33 -0.25
N GLY A 41 6.70 3.39 -0.96
CA GLY A 41 6.33 3.64 -2.36
C GLY A 41 7.27 3.01 -3.38
N THR A 42 8.17 2.11 -2.96
CA THR A 42 9.21 1.50 -3.80
C THR A 42 9.14 -0.03 -3.79
N SER A 43 10.02 -0.68 -4.57
CA SER A 43 10.19 -2.13 -4.66
C SER A 43 10.85 -2.77 -3.42
N ILE A 44 11.17 -2.01 -2.37
CA ILE A 44 11.83 -2.54 -1.17
C ILE A 44 11.01 -3.65 -0.47
N GLY A 45 9.69 -3.68 -0.68
CA GLY A 45 8.81 -4.74 -0.16
C GLY A 45 9.24 -6.14 -0.60
N TYR A 46 9.78 -6.30 -1.81
CA TYR A 46 10.32 -7.58 -2.28
C TYR A 46 11.49 -8.06 -1.43
N SER A 47 12.36 -7.16 -0.98
CA SER A 47 13.49 -7.51 -0.12
C SER A 47 13.01 -8.01 1.24
N TRP A 48 11.94 -7.43 1.79
CA TRP A 48 11.32 -7.87 3.05
C TRP A 48 10.66 -9.24 2.92
N ILE A 49 10.05 -9.55 1.78
CA ILE A 49 9.50 -10.87 1.49
C ILE A 49 10.63 -11.91 1.37
N ASN A 50 11.62 -11.63 0.52
CA ASN A 50 12.64 -12.61 0.16
C ASN A 50 13.63 -12.90 1.28
N TRP A 51 13.93 -11.90 2.13
CA TRP A 51 14.96 -12.06 3.16
C TRP A 51 14.34 -12.32 4.54
N PRO A 52 13.74 -11.34 5.26
CA PRO A 52 13.01 -11.61 6.50
C PRO A 52 11.95 -12.72 6.39
N GLY A 53 11.10 -12.68 5.36
CA GLY A 53 10.02 -13.65 5.18
C GLY A 53 10.55 -15.05 4.90
N THR A 54 11.19 -15.24 3.75
CA THR A 54 11.63 -16.58 3.31
C THR A 54 12.80 -17.14 4.13
N ARG A 55 13.81 -16.33 4.48
CA ARG A 55 15.02 -16.83 5.15
C ARG A 55 14.84 -17.03 6.66
N TYR A 56 14.05 -16.17 7.31
CA TYR A 56 13.88 -16.20 8.76
C TYR A 56 12.46 -16.60 9.20
N GLY A 57 11.58 -16.95 8.25
CA GLY A 57 10.21 -17.38 8.53
C GLY A 57 9.35 -16.28 9.16
N LYS A 58 9.66 -15.01 8.92
CA LYS A 58 8.99 -13.89 9.58
C LYS A 58 7.69 -13.53 8.90
N LYS A 59 6.69 -13.16 9.71
CA LYS A 59 5.42 -12.63 9.20
C LYS A 59 5.65 -11.22 8.68
N ILE A 60 5.32 -10.99 7.42
CA ILE A 60 5.54 -9.70 6.74
C ILE A 60 4.21 -9.05 6.42
N ALA A 61 4.04 -7.79 6.82
CA ALA A 61 2.96 -6.94 6.35
C ALA A 61 3.53 -5.76 5.57
N LEU A 62 2.87 -5.40 4.46
CA LEU A 62 3.32 -4.31 3.59
C LEU A 62 2.25 -3.22 3.49
N GLY A 63 2.65 -1.97 3.49
CA GLY A 63 1.83 -0.86 3.03
C GLY A 63 2.49 -0.21 1.83
N VAL A 64 1.77 -0.16 0.71
CA VAL A 64 2.32 0.31 -0.57
C VAL A 64 1.42 1.33 -1.23
N THR A 65 1.98 2.12 -2.14
CA THR A 65 1.18 3.03 -2.98
C THR A 65 0.22 2.22 -3.87
N GLY A 66 -0.92 2.83 -4.24
CA GLY A 66 -1.97 2.15 -4.99
C GLY A 66 -1.49 1.47 -6.28
N VAL A 67 -0.53 2.08 -6.97
CA VAL A 67 0.07 1.55 -8.21
C VAL A 67 0.89 0.28 -8.02
N LEU A 68 1.39 0.02 -6.81
CA LEU A 68 2.19 -1.16 -6.49
C LEU A 68 1.36 -2.30 -5.90
N VAL A 69 0.09 -2.07 -5.52
CA VAL A 69 -0.75 -3.07 -4.85
C VAL A 69 -0.85 -4.35 -5.68
N THR A 70 -1.09 -4.21 -6.99
CA THR A 70 -1.21 -5.33 -7.93
C THR A 70 0.01 -6.23 -7.94
N ASN A 71 1.19 -5.66 -7.68
CA ASN A 71 2.45 -6.41 -7.68
C ASN A 71 2.60 -7.30 -6.44
N TYR A 72 1.89 -7.00 -5.34
CA TYR A 72 2.01 -7.70 -4.07
C TYR A 72 0.81 -8.61 -3.73
N ILE A 73 -0.31 -8.50 -4.45
CA ILE A 73 -1.47 -9.39 -4.29
C ILE A 73 -1.09 -10.89 -4.36
N PRO A 74 -0.25 -11.36 -5.31
CA PRO A 74 0.12 -12.77 -5.36
C PRO A 74 0.80 -13.27 -4.09
N PHE A 75 1.61 -12.42 -3.44
CA PHE A 75 2.30 -12.76 -2.19
C PHE A 75 1.36 -12.78 -0.98
N LEU A 76 0.29 -11.98 -1.02
CA LEU A 76 -0.79 -12.06 -0.03
C LEU A 76 -1.59 -13.36 -0.20
N GLN A 77 -1.90 -13.73 -1.45
CA GLN A 77 -2.64 -14.96 -1.75
C GLN A 77 -1.84 -16.23 -1.45
N SER A 78 -0.51 -16.21 -1.65
CA SER A 78 0.37 -17.33 -1.31
C SER A 78 0.63 -17.47 0.19
N GLY A 79 0.18 -16.53 1.02
CA GLY A 79 0.44 -16.49 2.46
C GLY A 79 1.84 -16.01 2.84
N GLN A 80 2.65 -15.55 1.88
CA GLN A 80 3.95 -14.95 2.14
C GLN A 80 3.83 -13.57 2.80
N LEU A 81 2.72 -12.87 2.58
CA LEU A 81 2.32 -11.68 3.32
C LEU A 81 1.15 -12.00 4.24
N VAL A 82 1.20 -11.51 5.46
CA VAL A 82 0.08 -11.60 6.42
C VAL A 82 -0.87 -10.42 6.33
N GLY A 83 -0.45 -9.34 5.65
CA GLY A 83 -1.27 -8.14 5.48
C GLY A 83 -0.73 -7.23 4.37
N LEU A 84 -1.65 -6.56 3.68
CA LEU A 84 -1.35 -5.57 2.65
C LEU A 84 -2.26 -4.36 2.84
N LEU A 85 -1.67 -3.18 3.00
CA LEU A 85 -2.38 -1.91 3.13
C LEU A 85 -2.28 -1.15 1.80
N PRO A 86 -3.36 -1.13 0.99
CA PRO A 86 -3.33 -0.56 -0.36
C PRO A 86 -3.57 0.95 -0.37
N GLY A 87 -2.51 1.74 -0.39
CA GLY A 87 -2.56 3.19 -0.59
C GLY A 87 -3.61 3.91 0.29
N ILE A 88 -4.32 4.87 -0.31
CA ILE A 88 -5.35 5.66 0.37
C ILE A 88 -6.53 4.79 0.83
N LYS A 89 -6.95 3.81 0.02
CA LYS A 89 -8.06 2.91 0.36
C LYS A 89 -7.75 2.12 1.64
N GLY A 90 -6.57 1.50 1.69
CA GLY A 90 -6.13 0.74 2.87
C GLY A 90 -5.97 1.62 4.11
N ALA A 91 -5.48 2.86 3.93
CA ALA A 91 -5.38 3.80 5.03
C ALA A 91 -6.77 4.16 5.59
N ALA A 92 -7.75 4.39 4.72
CA ALA A 92 -9.12 4.71 5.12
C ALA A 92 -9.83 3.53 5.79
N GLU A 93 -9.64 2.32 5.27
CA GLU A 93 -10.17 1.09 5.89
C GLU A 93 -9.56 0.87 7.28
N TYR A 94 -8.25 1.11 7.43
CA TYR A 94 -7.59 1.06 8.73
C TYR A 94 -8.12 2.11 9.71
N GLU A 95 -8.25 3.36 9.27
CA GLU A 95 -8.84 4.45 10.06
C GLU A 95 -10.27 4.11 10.50
N HIS A 96 -11.07 3.50 9.63
CA HIS A 96 -12.41 3.03 10.00
C HIS A 96 -12.38 1.90 11.03
N LEU A 97 -11.48 0.92 10.87
CA LEU A 97 -11.34 -0.21 11.80
C LEU A 97 -10.97 0.23 13.22
N ILE A 98 -10.16 1.28 13.37
CA ILE A 98 -9.77 1.82 14.68
C ILE A 98 -10.74 2.88 15.21
N GLY A 99 -11.86 3.14 14.53
CA GLY A 99 -12.84 4.16 14.91
C GLY A 99 -12.36 5.61 14.74
N TYR A 100 -11.34 5.84 13.90
CA TYR A 100 -10.77 7.16 13.66
C TYR A 100 -11.43 7.87 12.47
N GLU A 101 -12.56 8.50 12.73
CA GLU A 101 -13.43 9.11 11.71
C GLU A 101 -12.85 10.38 11.05
N LYS A 102 -11.93 11.07 11.71
CA LYS A 102 -11.30 12.31 11.20
C LYS A 102 -9.99 12.06 10.45
N GLY A 103 -9.79 10.81 10.02
CA GLY A 103 -8.62 10.36 9.29
C GLY A 103 -8.45 10.99 7.91
N ARG A 104 -7.19 11.20 7.51
CA ARG A 104 -6.86 11.78 6.19
C ARG A 104 -7.14 10.78 5.08
N GLY A 105 -6.99 9.48 5.34
CA GLY A 105 -7.34 8.43 4.39
C GLY A 105 -8.82 8.47 4.05
N LYS A 106 -9.68 8.51 5.08
CA LYS A 106 -11.13 8.55 4.97
C LYS A 106 -11.62 9.83 4.27
N GLN A 107 -11.04 10.98 4.58
CA GLN A 107 -11.34 12.24 3.89
C GLN A 107 -10.96 12.19 2.40
N ALA A 108 -9.79 11.61 2.08
CA ALA A 108 -9.32 11.51 0.70
C ALA A 108 -10.15 10.53 -0.16
N MET A 109 -10.88 9.58 0.43
CA MET A 109 -11.77 8.71 -0.34
C MET A 109 -12.90 9.45 -1.04
N GLY A 110 -13.40 10.54 -0.44
CA GLY A 110 -14.48 11.35 -1.03
C GLY A 110 -14.08 11.98 -2.36
N SER A 111 -12.90 12.61 -2.41
CA SER A 111 -12.38 13.22 -3.64
C SER A 111 -12.04 12.19 -4.71
N GLN A 112 -11.48 11.03 -4.31
CA GLN A 112 -11.22 9.93 -5.23
C GLN A 112 -12.53 9.42 -5.86
N SER A 113 -13.58 9.22 -5.06
CA SER A 113 -14.88 8.72 -5.55
C SER A 113 -15.55 9.70 -6.51
N ALA A 114 -15.51 11.00 -6.21
CA ALA A 114 -16.04 12.04 -7.09
C ALA A 114 -15.31 12.10 -8.44
N ALA A 115 -13.97 11.98 -8.44
CA ALA A 115 -13.18 11.95 -9.67
C ALA A 115 -13.52 10.75 -10.55
N HIS A 116 -13.69 9.56 -9.95
CA HIS A 116 -14.07 8.36 -10.70
C HIS A 116 -15.48 8.49 -11.30
N LEU A 117 -16.44 9.04 -10.54
CA LEU A 117 -17.79 9.33 -11.06
C LEU A 117 -17.77 10.31 -12.24
N LEU A 118 -16.95 11.36 -12.16
CA LEU A 118 -16.80 12.32 -13.25
C LEU A 118 -16.25 11.65 -14.52
N ILE A 119 -15.21 10.82 -14.39
CA ILE A 119 -14.63 10.08 -15.52
C ILE A 119 -15.70 9.19 -16.17
N ILE A 120 -16.47 8.44 -15.37
CA ILE A 120 -17.55 7.59 -15.88
C ILE A 120 -18.60 8.43 -16.64
N LEU A 121 -19.01 9.56 -16.08
CA LEU A 121 -19.96 10.47 -16.72
C LEU A 121 -19.44 10.97 -18.08
N LEU A 122 -18.18 11.41 -18.13
CA LEU A 122 -17.56 11.90 -19.36
C LEU A 122 -17.46 10.79 -20.43
N ILE A 123 -17.16 9.55 -20.03
CA ILE A 123 -17.16 8.39 -20.94
C ILE A 123 -18.57 8.14 -21.51
N ILE A 124 -19.61 8.21 -20.66
CA ILE A 124 -20.99 8.03 -21.11
C ILE A 124 -21.38 9.13 -22.11
N VAL A 125 -21.11 10.39 -21.78
CA VAL A 125 -21.41 11.54 -22.67
C VAL A 125 -20.66 11.41 -23.99
N GLY A 126 -19.37 11.08 -23.95
CA GLY A 126 -18.56 10.86 -25.15
C GLY A 126 -19.12 9.75 -26.05
N ASN A 127 -19.55 8.63 -25.46
CA ASN A 127 -20.17 7.54 -26.20
C ASN A 127 -21.51 7.97 -26.82
N VAL A 128 -22.36 8.70 -26.09
CA VAL A 128 -23.64 9.21 -26.63
C VAL A 128 -23.41 10.12 -27.84
N ILE A 129 -22.49 11.08 -27.73
CA ILE A 129 -22.12 11.99 -28.83
C ILE A 129 -21.59 11.19 -30.03
N TYR A 130 -20.71 10.21 -29.80
CA TYR A 130 -20.17 9.35 -30.86
C TYR A 130 -21.27 8.59 -31.61
N PHE A 131 -22.23 7.98 -30.89
CA PHE A 131 -23.32 7.25 -31.52
C PHE A 131 -24.33 8.15 -32.23
N MET A 132 -24.55 9.37 -31.75
CA MET A 132 -25.38 10.37 -32.42
C MET A 132 -24.74 10.81 -33.74
N GLY A 133 -23.46 11.18 -33.74
CA GLY A 133 -22.74 11.58 -34.96
C GLY A 133 -22.66 10.46 -36.01
N ARG A 134 -22.42 9.21 -35.57
CA ARG A 134 -22.41 8.04 -36.48
C ARG A 134 -23.76 7.74 -37.14
N ARG A 135 -24.88 8.12 -36.50
CA ARG A 135 -26.22 8.00 -37.09
C ARG A 135 -26.46 9.03 -38.20
N GLU A 136 -25.84 10.19 -38.09
CA GLU A 136 -25.99 11.30 -39.04
C GLU A 136 -25.15 11.08 -40.30
N GLU A 137 -23.91 10.61 -40.16
CA GLU A 137 -23.06 10.20 -41.29
C GLU A 137 -23.70 9.07 -42.13
N ARG A 138 -24.35 8.09 -41.49
CA ARG A 138 -25.09 7.03 -42.20
C ARG A 138 -26.33 7.54 -42.92
N ARG A 139 -26.88 8.68 -42.53
CA ARG A 139 -28.05 9.31 -43.16
C ARG A 139 -27.68 10.21 -44.34
N GLN A 140 -26.46 10.74 -44.37
CA GLN A 140 -25.94 11.58 -45.46
C GLN A 140 -25.19 10.79 -46.54
N GLY A 141 -24.79 9.55 -46.26
CA GLY A 141 -24.15 8.64 -47.23
C GLY A 141 -25.10 7.75 -48.04
N GLN A 142 -26.40 8.07 -48.08
CA GLN A 142 -27.42 7.51 -48.99
C GLN A 142 -27.95 8.62 -49.88
#